data_AF-A0A959NAB5-F1
#
_entry.id   AF-A0A959NAB5-F1
#
_cell.length_a   1.000
_cell.length_b   1.000
_cell.length_c   1.000
_cell.angle_alpha   90.00
_cell.angle_beta   90.00
_cell.angle_gamma   90.00
#
_symmetry.space_group_name_H-M   'P 1'
#
loop_
_entity.id
_entity.type
_entity.pdbx_description
1 polymer ?
#
loop_
_entity_poly.entity_id
_entity_poly.type
_entity_poly.pdbx_seq_one_letter_code
_entity_poly.pdbx_strand_id
1 'polypeptide(L)'
;NEVLVYADIIVRFGNKWKVYEVKSSTSVSETNINDISVQYYVMSNCGLEIEDISIIYINNEYVRFGELDLSQFFKVESLLPFAVENMDWIDEEVERLKGVVLQKEIPNIDIGLHCSDPYQCSFMSHCWNHIPQNSVFNISRMHLTRKFELYDSGIISLDDIPDEFILPSSQQLQLYSYKTGETIIDNAAIESFLSTFDYPLYFMDFESFQPAVPVFDNSRPYQQIPFQYSLHYQKSKQSKLEHKEFLAETGVEPRISFLKNLLEDTKSVGKIIAYNKSFEIMILNSIATDFPEFSKEIDELIDRIIDLMIPFQKKWYYAPEMHGSYSIKKVLPALVPELSYEGLNISDGGSASLAFENLLHEKDMFKIEETRKNLLDYCKLDTLAMVEILNKLFEISKIN
;
A
#
# COMPACT_ATOMS: atom_id res chain seq x y z
N ASN A 1 -18.65 -3.91 -36.33
CA ASN A 1 -19.16 -3.88 -34.94
C ASN A 1 -18.98 -2.53 -34.24
N GLU A 2 -18.32 -1.52 -34.82
CA GLU A 2 -18.11 -0.18 -34.20
C GLU A 2 -17.43 -0.23 -32.80
N VAL A 3 -16.72 -1.31 -32.51
CA VAL A 3 -15.89 -1.49 -31.31
C VAL A 3 -14.44 -1.42 -31.74
N LEU A 4 -13.62 -0.69 -30.99
CA LEU A 4 -12.18 -0.59 -31.18
C LEU A 4 -11.46 -1.29 -30.03
N VAL A 5 -10.43 -2.05 -30.37
CA VAL A 5 -9.53 -2.68 -29.41
C VAL A 5 -8.08 -2.36 -29.78
N TYR A 6 -7.23 -2.36 -28.77
CA TYR A 6 -5.78 -2.35 -28.93
C TYR A 6 -5.26 -3.68 -28.41
N ALA A 7 -4.39 -4.32 -29.18
CA ALA A 7 -3.65 -5.50 -28.76
C ALA A 7 -2.18 -5.12 -28.62
N ASP A 8 -1.52 -5.59 -27.57
CA ASP A 8 -0.14 -5.20 -27.27
C ASP A 8 0.85 -5.71 -28.31
N ILE A 9 0.75 -7.00 -28.67
CA ILE A 9 1.65 -7.63 -29.64
C ILE A 9 0.85 -8.53 -30.58
N ILE A 10 1.02 -8.31 -31.89
CA ILE A 10 0.45 -9.16 -32.94
C ILE A 10 1.59 -9.71 -33.80
N VAL A 11 1.70 -11.04 -33.87
CA VAL A 11 2.76 -11.74 -34.61
C VAL A 11 2.16 -12.56 -35.73
N ARG A 12 2.70 -12.43 -36.94
CA ARG A 12 2.27 -13.24 -38.07
C ARG A 12 2.79 -14.68 -37.94
N PHE A 13 1.89 -15.66 -38.01
CA PHE A 13 2.19 -17.08 -37.96
C PHE A 13 1.66 -17.76 -39.22
N GLY A 14 2.48 -17.79 -40.27
CA GLY A 14 2.07 -18.22 -41.61
C GLY A 14 0.99 -17.28 -42.19
N ASN A 15 -0.20 -17.82 -42.41
CA ASN A 15 -1.38 -17.07 -42.88
C ASN A 15 -2.30 -16.61 -41.74
N LYS A 16 -1.98 -16.97 -40.50
CA LYS A 16 -2.74 -16.64 -39.30
C LYS A 16 -1.96 -15.67 -38.40
N TRP A 17 -2.57 -15.31 -37.28
CA TRP A 17 -2.02 -14.38 -36.31
C TRP A 17 -1.97 -14.99 -34.91
N LYS A 18 -0.89 -14.70 -34.17
CA LYS A 18 -0.82 -14.90 -32.73
C LYS A 18 -0.87 -13.55 -32.05
N VAL A 19 -1.71 -13.43 -31.02
CA VAL A 19 -1.95 -12.19 -30.29
C VAL A 19 -1.50 -12.40 -28.86
N TYR A 20 -0.80 -11.42 -28.31
CA TYR A 20 -0.33 -11.44 -26.93
C TYR A 20 -0.72 -10.15 -26.23
N GLU A 21 -1.44 -10.29 -25.12
CA GLU A 21 -1.67 -9.23 -24.15
C GLU A 21 -0.58 -9.32 -23.07
N VAL A 22 0.04 -8.20 -22.71
CA VAL A 22 1.15 -8.16 -21.74
C VAL A 22 0.67 -7.50 -20.46
N LYS A 23 0.81 -8.21 -19.33
CA LYS A 23 0.47 -7.69 -18.01
C LYS A 23 1.69 -7.72 -17.09
N SER A 24 1.78 -6.70 -16.24
CA SER A 24 2.71 -6.67 -15.11
C SER A 24 2.19 -7.49 -13.92
N SER A 25 0.99 -8.07 -14.00
CA SER A 25 0.47 -8.97 -12.96
C SER A 25 1.29 -10.25 -12.86
N THR A 26 1.06 -11.00 -11.79
CA THR A 26 1.71 -12.29 -11.52
C THR A 26 0.80 -13.49 -11.74
N SER A 27 -0.44 -13.23 -12.17
CA SER A 27 -1.46 -14.19 -12.53
C SER A 27 -2.47 -13.58 -13.49
N VAL A 28 -3.28 -14.45 -14.10
CA VAL A 28 -4.40 -14.07 -14.97
C VAL A 28 -5.63 -13.77 -14.09
N SER A 29 -6.28 -12.64 -14.31
CA SER A 29 -7.56 -12.29 -13.67
C SER A 29 -8.75 -12.50 -14.61
N GLU A 30 -9.96 -12.52 -14.05
CA GLU A 30 -11.20 -12.54 -14.83
C GLU A 30 -11.31 -11.33 -15.76
N THR A 31 -10.88 -10.15 -15.31
CA THR A 31 -10.84 -8.96 -16.16
C THR A 31 -9.92 -9.16 -17.37
N ASN A 32 -8.78 -9.85 -17.19
CA ASN A 32 -7.90 -10.14 -18.32
C ASN A 32 -8.53 -11.10 -19.33
N ILE A 33 -9.31 -12.08 -18.86
CA ILE A 33 -10.07 -12.97 -19.74
C ILE A 33 -11.08 -12.17 -20.56
N ASN A 34 -11.81 -11.24 -19.93
CA ASN A 34 -12.78 -10.38 -20.61
C ASN A 34 -12.11 -9.48 -21.65
N ASP A 35 -10.99 -8.82 -21.29
CA ASP A 35 -10.21 -7.97 -22.21
C ASP A 35 -9.79 -8.74 -23.47
N ILE A 36 -9.18 -9.92 -23.29
CA ILE A 36 -8.76 -10.78 -24.40
C ILE A 36 -9.95 -11.29 -25.21
N SER A 37 -11.09 -11.58 -24.58
CA SER A 37 -12.30 -12.04 -25.27
C SER A 37 -12.85 -10.96 -26.19
N VAL A 38 -12.89 -9.69 -25.75
CA VAL A 38 -13.28 -8.55 -26.59
C VAL A 38 -12.28 -8.36 -27.75
N GLN A 39 -10.97 -8.47 -27.49
CA GLN A 39 -9.94 -8.38 -28.54
C GLN A 39 -10.13 -9.45 -29.61
N TYR A 40 -10.28 -10.71 -29.19
CA TYR A 40 -10.52 -11.84 -30.07
C TYR A 40 -11.79 -11.64 -30.92
N TYR A 41 -12.89 -11.22 -30.29
CA TYR A 41 -14.16 -10.94 -30.96
C TYR A 41 -13.99 -9.87 -32.05
N VAL A 42 -13.36 -8.73 -31.75
CA VAL A 42 -13.18 -7.66 -32.74
C VAL A 42 -12.25 -8.09 -33.87
N MET A 43 -11.12 -8.70 -33.56
CA MET A 43 -10.14 -9.13 -34.56
C MET A 43 -10.72 -10.19 -35.52
N SER A 44 -11.45 -11.16 -34.99
CA SER A 44 -12.11 -12.20 -35.79
C SER A 44 -13.17 -11.59 -36.72
N ASN A 45 -13.96 -10.64 -36.21
CA ASN A 45 -14.96 -9.91 -37.02
C ASN A 45 -14.35 -8.95 -38.05
N CYS A 46 -13.07 -8.56 -37.89
CA CYS A 46 -12.30 -7.87 -38.92
C CYS A 46 -11.74 -8.81 -40.01
N GLY A 47 -12.01 -10.12 -39.91
CA GLY A 47 -11.55 -11.13 -40.86
C GLY A 47 -10.12 -11.64 -40.61
N LEU A 48 -9.55 -11.39 -39.43
CA LEU A 48 -8.26 -11.95 -39.05
C LEU A 48 -8.44 -13.39 -38.57
N GLU A 49 -7.70 -14.33 -39.18
CA GLU A 49 -7.61 -15.69 -38.67
C GLU A 49 -6.62 -15.75 -37.50
N ILE A 50 -7.14 -15.88 -36.28
CA ILE A 50 -6.33 -15.97 -35.06
C ILE A 50 -5.99 -17.45 -34.82
N GLU A 51 -4.69 -17.77 -34.82
CA GLU A 51 -4.19 -19.09 -34.43
C GLU A 51 -4.20 -19.25 -32.91
N ASP A 52 -3.84 -18.19 -32.18
CA ASP A 52 -3.80 -18.18 -30.73
C ASP A 52 -3.91 -16.75 -30.19
N ILE A 53 -4.55 -16.61 -29.03
CA ILE A 53 -4.54 -15.38 -28.24
C ILE A 53 -4.14 -15.75 -26.82
N SER A 54 -3.05 -15.15 -26.36
CA SER A 54 -2.37 -15.52 -25.13
C SER A 54 -2.17 -14.29 -24.25
N ILE A 55 -2.02 -14.52 -22.95
CA ILE A 55 -1.56 -13.52 -22.00
C ILE A 55 -0.12 -13.81 -21.60
N ILE A 56 0.70 -12.78 -21.55
CA ILE A 56 2.06 -12.79 -21.03
C ILE A 56 2.05 -12.07 -19.69
N TYR A 57 2.47 -12.74 -18.61
CA TYR A 57 2.52 -12.16 -17.27
C TYR A 57 3.80 -12.56 -16.53
N ILE A 58 4.10 -11.87 -15.43
CA ILE A 58 5.34 -12.04 -14.69
C ILE A 58 5.30 -13.31 -13.83
N ASN A 59 6.34 -14.13 -13.91
CA ASN A 59 6.54 -15.26 -13.02
C ASN A 59 7.11 -14.78 -11.67
N ASN A 60 6.27 -14.65 -10.65
CA ASN A 60 6.72 -14.23 -9.30
C ASN A 60 7.61 -15.24 -8.56
N GLU A 61 7.76 -16.46 -9.09
CA GLU A 61 8.66 -17.48 -8.56
C GLU A 61 10.06 -17.41 -9.19
N TYR A 62 10.24 -16.59 -10.24
CA TYR A 62 11.53 -16.41 -10.87
C TYR A 62 12.51 -15.73 -9.91
N VAL A 63 13.70 -16.31 -9.74
CA VAL A 63 14.80 -15.72 -8.97
C VAL A 63 15.94 -15.41 -9.93
N ARG A 64 16.38 -14.15 -9.97
CA ARG A 64 17.46 -13.73 -10.86
C ARG A 64 18.82 -14.18 -10.35
N PHE A 65 19.62 -14.73 -11.25
CA PHE A 65 21.07 -14.93 -11.07
C PHE A 65 21.81 -14.58 -12.36
N GLY A 66 22.57 -13.49 -12.33
CA GLY A 66 23.28 -12.96 -13.48
C GLY A 66 22.35 -12.28 -14.49
N GLU A 67 22.45 -12.69 -15.75
CA GLU A 67 21.64 -12.18 -16.86
C GLU A 67 20.16 -12.61 -16.71
N LEU A 68 19.24 -11.77 -17.20
CA LEU A 68 17.81 -12.03 -17.10
C LEU A 68 17.40 -13.14 -18.08
N ASP A 69 16.90 -14.27 -17.56
CA ASP A 69 16.30 -15.32 -18.38
C ASP A 69 14.82 -15.01 -18.64
N LEU A 70 14.55 -14.38 -19.78
CA LEU A 70 13.20 -13.98 -20.20
C LEU A 70 12.23 -15.17 -20.33
N SER A 71 12.74 -16.37 -20.62
CA SER A 71 11.91 -17.57 -20.79
C SER A 71 11.37 -18.11 -19.47
N GLN A 72 12.08 -17.83 -18.36
CA GLN A 72 11.64 -18.18 -17.01
C GLN A 72 10.95 -17.00 -16.31
N PHE A 73 11.32 -15.77 -16.66
CA PHE A 73 10.74 -14.56 -16.09
C PHE A 73 9.29 -14.34 -16.52
N PHE A 74 8.94 -14.65 -17.77
CA PHE A 74 7.55 -14.54 -18.25
C PHE A 74 6.86 -15.89 -18.30
N LYS A 75 5.61 -15.93 -17.84
CA LYS A 75 4.65 -16.99 -18.15
C LYS A 75 3.81 -16.57 -19.35
N VAL A 76 3.55 -17.51 -20.25
CA VAL A 76 2.68 -17.32 -21.41
C VAL A 76 1.57 -18.35 -21.35
N GLU A 77 0.33 -17.89 -21.32
CA GLU A 77 -0.85 -18.73 -21.17
C GLU A 77 -1.85 -18.44 -22.29
N SER A 78 -2.20 -19.47 -23.07
CA SER A 78 -3.23 -19.34 -24.10
C SER A 78 -4.60 -19.23 -23.44
N LEU A 79 -5.32 -18.17 -23.78
CA LEU A 79 -6.69 -17.94 -23.36
C LEU A 79 -7.68 -18.11 -24.53
N LEU A 80 -7.23 -18.66 -25.66
CA LEU A 80 -8.07 -18.89 -26.82
C LEU A 80 -9.36 -19.68 -26.50
N PRO A 81 -9.34 -20.77 -25.72
CA PRO A 81 -10.58 -21.50 -25.39
C PRO A 81 -11.62 -20.61 -24.68
N PHE A 82 -11.17 -19.81 -23.71
CA PHE A 82 -12.05 -18.88 -22.99
C PHE A 82 -12.57 -17.76 -23.89
N ALA A 83 -11.71 -17.20 -24.74
CA ALA A 83 -12.09 -16.16 -25.69
C ALA A 83 -13.16 -16.64 -26.70
N VAL A 84 -13.06 -17.88 -27.15
CA VAL A 84 -14.05 -18.51 -28.04
C VAL A 84 -15.36 -18.78 -27.31
N GLU A 85 -15.31 -19.31 -26.08
CA GLU A 85 -16.49 -19.59 -25.27
C GLU A 85 -17.29 -18.33 -24.92
N ASN A 86 -16.61 -17.20 -24.71
CA ASN A 86 -17.24 -15.94 -24.35
C ASN A 86 -17.84 -15.15 -25.53
N MET A 87 -17.68 -15.58 -26.79
CA MET A 87 -18.06 -14.77 -27.96
C MET A 87 -19.54 -14.35 -27.97
N ASP A 88 -20.46 -15.25 -27.62
CA ASP A 88 -21.89 -14.96 -27.61
C ASP A 88 -22.22 -13.90 -26.55
N TRP A 89 -21.64 -14.04 -25.35
CA TRP A 89 -21.82 -13.07 -24.28
C TRP A 89 -21.24 -11.68 -24.65
N ILE A 90 -20.08 -11.64 -25.30
CA ILE A 90 -19.48 -10.38 -25.79
C ILE A 90 -20.37 -9.71 -26.83
N ASP A 91 -20.95 -10.46 -27.76
CA ASP A 91 -21.85 -9.91 -28.79
C ASP A 91 -23.09 -9.26 -28.15
N GLU A 92 -23.72 -9.97 -27.20
CA GLU A 92 -24.86 -9.46 -26.43
C GLU A 92 -24.50 -8.18 -25.64
N GLU A 93 -23.33 -8.18 -24.99
CA GLU A 93 -22.88 -7.08 -24.16
C GLU A 93 -22.52 -5.84 -24.99
N VAL A 94 -21.90 -6.02 -26.16
CA VAL A 94 -21.61 -4.92 -27.10
C VAL A 94 -22.91 -4.26 -27.56
N GLU A 95 -23.92 -5.03 -27.95
CA GLU A 95 -25.21 -4.48 -28.36
C GLU A 95 -25.94 -3.79 -27.21
N ARG A 96 -25.89 -4.38 -26.00
CA ARG A 96 -26.43 -3.74 -24.79
C ARG A 96 -25.78 -2.39 -24.51
N LEU A 97 -24.45 -2.32 -24.55
CA LEU A 97 -23.68 -1.10 -24.26
C LEU A 97 -23.91 -0.01 -25.31
N LYS A 98 -23.99 -0.36 -26.60
CA LYS A 98 -24.40 0.59 -27.64
C LYS A 98 -25.81 1.12 -27.39
N GLY A 99 -26.73 0.25 -26.97
CA GLY A 99 -28.07 0.64 -26.56
C GLY A 99 -28.06 1.70 -25.46
N VAL A 100 -27.14 1.60 -24.49
CA VAL A 100 -26.94 2.61 -23.44
C VAL A 100 -26.40 3.92 -24.01
N VAL A 101 -25.38 3.87 -24.88
CA VAL A 101 -24.77 5.07 -25.49
C VAL A 101 -25.77 5.87 -26.33
N LEU A 102 -26.75 5.19 -26.95
CA LEU A 102 -27.79 5.83 -27.76
C LEU A 102 -28.91 6.48 -26.92
N GLN A 103 -28.92 6.30 -25.61
CA GLN A 103 -29.91 6.95 -24.73
C GLN A 103 -29.68 8.47 -24.69
N LYS A 104 -30.78 9.22 -24.65
CA LYS A 104 -30.74 10.70 -24.54
C LYS A 104 -30.50 11.18 -23.11
N GLU A 105 -30.78 10.33 -22.15
CA GLU A 105 -30.70 10.62 -20.73
C GLU A 105 -29.70 9.66 -20.09
N ILE A 106 -29.07 10.12 -19.01
CA ILE A 106 -28.13 9.31 -18.23
C ILE A 106 -28.90 8.15 -17.59
N PRO A 107 -28.37 6.92 -17.59
CA PRO A 107 -29.00 5.80 -16.89
C PRO A 107 -29.29 6.13 -15.43
N ASN A 108 -30.50 5.81 -14.96
CA ASN A 108 -30.89 6.01 -13.58
C ASN A 108 -30.34 4.89 -12.69
N ILE A 109 -29.03 4.95 -12.41
CA ILE A 109 -28.28 4.01 -11.57
C ILE A 109 -27.65 4.82 -10.44
N ASP A 110 -27.94 4.43 -9.19
CA ASP A 110 -27.32 5.04 -8.01
C ASP A 110 -25.92 4.47 -7.76
N ILE A 111 -25.16 5.07 -6.85
CA ILE A 111 -23.86 4.57 -6.41
C ILE A 111 -23.96 3.15 -5.84
N GLY A 112 -22.89 2.37 -5.98
CA GLY A 112 -22.86 0.98 -5.53
C GLY A 112 -21.48 0.34 -5.64
N LEU A 113 -21.40 -0.97 -5.43
CA LEU A 113 -20.14 -1.73 -5.52
C LEU A 113 -19.45 -1.60 -6.88
N HIS A 114 -20.23 -1.44 -7.95
CA HIS A 114 -19.74 -1.19 -9.32
C HIS A 114 -18.95 0.13 -9.46
N CYS A 115 -18.97 1.01 -8.45
CA CYS A 115 -18.15 2.23 -8.46
C CYS A 115 -16.65 1.95 -8.27
N SER A 116 -16.29 0.79 -7.74
CA SER A 116 -14.90 0.43 -7.41
C SER A 116 -14.44 -0.92 -7.94
N ASP A 117 -15.35 -1.70 -8.53
CA ASP A 117 -15.08 -3.06 -9.00
C ASP A 117 -15.41 -3.18 -10.50
N PRO A 118 -14.51 -3.72 -11.34
CA PRO A 118 -13.13 -4.16 -11.02
C PRO A 118 -12.14 -2.99 -10.88
N TYR A 119 -12.52 -1.79 -11.32
CA TYR A 119 -11.70 -0.57 -11.26
C TYR A 119 -12.52 0.60 -10.73
N GLN A 120 -11.83 1.66 -10.32
CA GLN A 120 -12.48 2.90 -9.92
C GLN A 120 -13.24 3.53 -11.10
N CYS A 121 -14.54 3.77 -10.93
CA CYS A 121 -15.39 4.38 -11.92
C CYS A 121 -14.96 5.83 -12.21
N SER A 122 -14.78 6.18 -13.49
CA SER A 122 -14.38 7.53 -13.90
C SER A 122 -15.42 8.61 -13.60
N PHE A 123 -16.69 8.22 -13.36
CA PHE A 123 -17.78 9.13 -13.01
C PHE A 123 -18.03 9.22 -11.49
N MET A 124 -17.19 8.60 -10.67
CA MET A 124 -17.38 8.55 -9.23
C MET A 124 -17.54 9.95 -8.61
N SER A 125 -16.76 10.93 -9.04
CA SER A 125 -16.87 12.32 -8.55
C SER A 125 -18.23 12.96 -8.85
N HIS A 126 -18.86 12.61 -9.97
CA HIS A 126 -20.19 13.09 -10.34
C HIS A 126 -21.26 12.39 -9.51
N CYS A 127 -21.25 11.05 -9.51
CA CYS A 127 -22.26 10.24 -8.85
C CYS A 127 -22.22 10.34 -7.32
N TRP A 128 -21.06 10.62 -6.71
CA TRP A 128 -20.90 10.69 -5.25
C TRP A 128 -21.04 12.11 -4.68
N ASN A 129 -21.35 13.11 -5.50
CA ASN A 129 -21.36 14.52 -5.07
C ASN A 129 -22.42 14.83 -3.98
N HIS A 130 -23.45 14.00 -3.85
CA HIS A 130 -24.46 14.12 -2.79
C HIS A 130 -24.02 13.48 -1.46
N ILE A 131 -22.92 12.73 -1.43
CA ILE A 131 -22.43 12.06 -0.23
C ILE A 131 -21.66 13.06 0.65
N PRO A 132 -22.08 13.27 1.91
CA PRO A 132 -21.46 14.28 2.76
C PRO A 132 -20.11 13.79 3.33
N GLN A 133 -19.31 14.73 3.82
CA GLN A 133 -17.99 14.45 4.41
C GLN A 133 -18.07 13.58 5.68
N ASN A 134 -19.17 13.62 6.41
CA ASN A 134 -19.44 12.79 7.58
C ASN A 134 -20.25 11.54 7.20
N SER A 135 -20.00 10.91 6.05
CA SER A 135 -20.79 9.75 5.61
C SER A 135 -20.50 8.45 6.37
N VAL A 136 -21.44 7.50 6.31
CA VAL A 136 -21.24 6.10 6.76
C VAL A 136 -20.08 5.42 6.03
N PHE A 137 -19.71 5.89 4.84
CA PHE A 137 -18.55 5.38 4.11
C PHE A 137 -17.22 5.69 4.81
N ASN A 138 -17.21 6.60 5.79
CA ASN A 138 -16.03 6.94 6.61
C ASN A 138 -15.90 6.11 7.89
N ILE A 139 -16.81 5.15 8.15
CA ILE A 139 -16.64 4.22 9.26
C ILE A 139 -15.44 3.30 8.98
N SER A 140 -14.48 3.32 9.91
CA SER A 140 -13.24 2.58 9.77
C SER A 140 -13.46 1.06 9.84
N ARG A 141 -12.73 0.32 8.99
CA ARG A 141 -12.71 -1.15 8.97
C ARG A 141 -14.09 -1.81 8.84
N MET A 142 -15.10 -1.08 8.33
CA MET A 142 -16.38 -1.65 7.93
C MET A 142 -16.31 -2.10 6.48
N HIS A 143 -16.80 -3.30 6.19
CA HIS A 143 -16.83 -3.85 4.84
C HIS A 143 -17.68 -2.95 3.92
N LEU A 144 -17.26 -2.78 2.66
CA LEU A 144 -17.92 -1.88 1.73
C LEU A 144 -19.38 -2.27 1.48
N THR A 145 -19.68 -3.56 1.40
CA THR A 145 -21.08 -4.06 1.29
C THR A 145 -21.95 -3.57 2.44
N ARG A 146 -21.43 -3.62 3.68
CA ARG A 146 -22.16 -3.15 4.86
C ARG A 146 -22.38 -1.64 4.86
N LYS A 147 -21.43 -0.88 4.30
CA LYS A 147 -21.58 0.58 4.12
C LYS A 147 -22.70 0.90 3.12
N PHE A 148 -22.79 0.14 2.03
CA PHE A 148 -23.91 0.25 1.09
C PHE A 148 -25.23 -0.21 1.68
N GLU A 149 -25.28 -1.28 2.48
CA GLU A 149 -26.50 -1.67 3.19
C GLU A 149 -27.06 -0.55 4.10
N LEU A 150 -26.17 0.21 4.76
CA LEU A 150 -26.55 1.40 5.52
C LEU A 150 -27.10 2.49 4.61
N TYR A 151 -26.36 2.83 3.56
CA TYR A 151 -26.75 3.85 2.57
C TYR A 151 -28.13 3.53 1.95
N ASP A 152 -28.34 2.29 1.48
CA ASP A 152 -29.58 1.82 0.86
C ASP A 152 -30.77 1.85 1.84
N SER A 153 -30.50 1.79 3.15
CA SER A 153 -31.51 1.94 4.20
C SER A 153 -31.83 3.41 4.55
N GLY A 154 -31.22 4.37 3.86
CA GLY A 154 -31.37 5.81 4.10
C GLY A 154 -30.42 6.38 5.16
N ILE A 155 -29.46 5.60 5.65
CA ILE A 155 -28.44 6.04 6.62
C ILE A 155 -27.21 6.50 5.83
N ILE A 156 -27.16 7.79 5.50
CA ILE A 156 -26.14 8.35 4.62
C ILE A 156 -24.98 8.93 5.44
N SER A 157 -25.30 9.67 6.50
CA SER A 157 -24.34 10.30 7.41
C SER A 157 -24.14 9.52 8.70
N LEU A 158 -23.07 9.82 9.43
CA LEU A 158 -22.82 9.29 10.77
C LEU A 158 -23.90 9.73 11.77
N ASP A 159 -24.56 10.87 11.52
CA ASP A 159 -25.64 11.39 12.35
C ASP A 159 -26.94 10.61 12.16
N ASP A 160 -27.12 9.97 11.00
CA ASP A 160 -28.29 9.14 10.70
C ASP A 160 -28.24 7.76 11.39
N ILE A 161 -27.10 7.39 11.98
CA ILE A 161 -26.92 6.09 12.64
C ILE A 161 -27.73 6.08 13.96
N PRO A 162 -28.77 5.22 14.07
CA PRO A 162 -29.57 5.12 15.29
C PRO A 162 -28.70 4.67 16.48
N ASP A 163 -29.02 5.17 17.68
CA ASP A 163 -28.25 4.83 18.88
C ASP A 163 -28.38 3.33 19.25
N GLU A 164 -29.47 2.68 18.84
CA GLU A 164 -29.68 1.23 19.01
C GLU A 164 -28.90 0.38 18.00
N PHE A 165 -28.30 1.01 16.98
CA PHE A 165 -27.58 0.29 15.94
C PHE A 165 -26.27 -0.29 16.49
N ILE A 166 -26.18 -1.63 16.48
CA ILE A 166 -25.06 -2.35 17.08
C ILE A 166 -23.87 -2.32 16.12
N LEU A 167 -22.91 -1.44 16.42
CA LEU A 167 -21.58 -1.45 15.82
C LEU A 167 -20.60 -2.27 16.67
N PRO A 168 -19.56 -2.87 16.08
CA PRO A 168 -18.39 -3.34 16.80
C PRO A 168 -17.79 -2.24 17.70
N SER A 169 -17.26 -2.61 18.86
CA SER A 169 -16.79 -1.65 19.88
C SER A 169 -15.85 -0.58 19.33
N SER A 170 -14.93 -0.95 18.44
CA SER A 170 -14.03 0.02 17.80
C SER A 170 -14.78 1.08 16.98
N GLN A 171 -15.81 0.69 16.23
CA GLN A 171 -16.62 1.61 15.42
C GLN A 171 -17.56 2.44 16.29
N GLN A 172 -18.06 1.89 17.39
CA GLN A 172 -18.80 2.65 18.41
C GLN A 172 -17.95 3.77 19.01
N LEU A 173 -16.69 3.49 19.37
CA LEU A 173 -15.76 4.51 19.87
C LEU A 173 -15.52 5.63 18.83
N GLN A 174 -15.37 5.27 17.54
CA GLN A 174 -15.28 6.27 16.48
C GLN A 174 -16.53 7.15 16.40
N LEU A 175 -17.73 6.55 16.43
CA LEU A 175 -18.99 7.28 16.37
C LEU A 175 -19.22 8.15 17.60
N TYR A 176 -18.90 7.63 18.79
CA TYR A 176 -18.97 8.37 20.05
C TYR A 176 -18.11 9.63 19.98
N SER A 177 -16.81 9.46 19.67
CA SER A 177 -15.86 10.57 19.58
C SER A 177 -16.25 11.58 18.49
N TYR A 178 -16.81 11.12 17.36
CA TYR A 178 -17.39 12.01 16.36
C TYR A 178 -18.58 12.82 16.90
N LYS A 179 -19.55 12.18 17.54
CA LYS A 179 -20.77 12.83 18.05
C LYS A 179 -20.49 13.80 19.20
N THR A 180 -19.54 13.47 20.08
CA THR A 180 -19.24 14.29 21.28
C THR A 180 -18.11 15.28 21.07
N GLY A 181 -17.24 15.06 20.07
CA GLY A 181 -15.98 15.78 19.92
C GLY A 181 -14.93 15.42 20.98
N GLU A 182 -15.18 14.40 21.81
CA GLU A 182 -14.27 14.02 22.89
C GLU A 182 -13.17 13.08 22.40
N THR A 183 -11.97 13.25 22.96
CA THR A 183 -10.88 12.29 22.83
C THR A 183 -11.07 11.16 23.84
N ILE A 184 -10.97 9.93 23.34
CA ILE A 184 -11.04 8.71 24.14
C ILE A 184 -9.65 8.42 24.68
N ILE A 185 -9.57 8.22 26.01
CA ILE A 185 -8.32 7.93 26.71
C ILE A 185 -8.56 6.81 27.74
N ASP A 186 -8.02 5.63 27.47
CA ASP A 186 -7.89 4.52 28.42
C ASP A 186 -6.53 4.61 29.12
N ASN A 187 -6.48 5.37 30.22
CA ASN A 187 -5.24 5.60 30.96
C ASN A 187 -4.62 4.29 31.46
N ALA A 188 -5.42 3.33 31.94
CA ALA A 188 -4.89 2.08 32.49
C ALA A 188 -4.20 1.23 31.40
N ALA A 189 -4.81 1.15 30.21
CA ALA A 189 -4.22 0.43 29.09
C ALA A 189 -2.94 1.12 28.57
N ILE A 190 -2.95 2.46 28.45
CA ILE A 190 -1.78 3.24 28.04
C ILE A 190 -0.65 3.10 29.06
N GLU A 191 -0.93 3.23 30.36
CA GLU A 191 0.06 3.06 31.43
C GLU A 191 0.68 1.66 31.39
N SER A 192 -0.15 0.61 31.26
CA SER A 192 0.33 -0.76 31.13
C SER A 192 1.22 -0.95 29.90
N PHE A 193 0.89 -0.33 28.77
CA PHE A 193 1.69 -0.40 27.56
C PHE A 193 3.03 0.33 27.72
N LEU A 194 3.01 1.56 28.25
CA LEU A 194 4.20 2.37 28.48
C LEU A 194 5.16 1.75 29.52
N SER A 195 4.66 0.95 30.45
CA SER A 195 5.49 0.20 31.41
C SER A 195 6.45 -0.80 30.76
N THR A 196 6.25 -1.12 29.47
CA THR A 196 7.14 -2.01 28.70
C THR A 196 8.31 -1.28 28.03
N PHE A 197 8.36 0.05 28.14
CA PHE A 197 9.38 0.89 27.52
C PHE A 197 10.48 1.22 28.52
N ASP A 198 11.60 0.50 28.42
CA ASP A 198 12.80 0.77 29.20
C ASP A 198 13.89 1.37 28.32
N TYR A 199 14.44 2.49 28.77
CA TYR A 199 15.55 3.15 28.08
C TYR A 199 16.85 2.30 28.20
N PRO A 200 17.70 2.31 27.17
CA PRO A 200 17.65 3.21 26.02
C PRO A 200 16.68 2.74 24.92
N LEU A 201 16.14 3.71 24.17
CA LEU A 201 15.18 3.48 23.10
C LEU A 201 15.78 3.82 21.73
N TYR A 202 15.42 3.02 20.76
CA TYR A 202 15.66 3.24 19.33
C TYR A 202 14.30 3.42 18.65
N PHE A 203 14.15 4.42 17.79
CA PHE A 203 12.97 4.64 16.97
C PHE A 203 13.37 4.42 15.53
N MET A 204 12.76 3.44 14.87
CA MET A 204 13.22 2.85 13.63
C MET A 204 12.11 2.84 12.61
N ASP A 205 12.46 3.19 11.38
CA ASP A 205 11.57 3.19 10.23
C ASP A 205 12.36 2.79 8.98
N PHE A 206 11.74 1.98 8.11
CA PHE A 206 12.38 1.46 6.89
C PHE A 206 11.63 1.90 5.64
N GLU A 207 12.39 2.11 4.58
CA GLU A 207 11.88 2.28 3.23
C GLU A 207 12.43 1.17 2.32
N SER A 208 11.55 0.61 1.50
CA SER A 208 11.85 -0.44 0.52
C SER A 208 11.20 -0.15 -0.81
N PHE A 209 11.71 -0.76 -1.88
CA PHE A 209 11.10 -0.71 -3.21
C PHE A 209 10.88 -2.14 -3.71
N GLN A 210 9.97 -2.31 -4.68
CA GLN A 210 9.53 -3.63 -5.15
C GLN A 210 9.49 -3.68 -6.70
N PRO A 211 10.65 -3.78 -7.35
CA PRO A 211 10.72 -3.70 -8.80
C PRO A 211 10.05 -4.92 -9.45
N ALA A 212 9.30 -4.69 -10.53
CA ALA A 212 8.68 -5.75 -11.31
C ALA A 212 9.72 -6.67 -11.97
N VAL A 213 10.83 -6.08 -12.43
CA VAL A 213 11.98 -6.80 -12.97
C VAL A 213 13.05 -6.86 -11.88
N PRO A 214 13.45 -8.05 -11.39
CA PRO A 214 14.44 -8.15 -10.31
C PRO A 214 15.77 -7.54 -10.75
N VAL A 215 16.26 -6.57 -9.97
CA VAL A 215 17.44 -5.76 -10.31
C VAL A 215 18.74 -6.43 -9.83
N PHE A 216 18.66 -7.25 -8.79
CA PHE A 216 19.81 -7.86 -8.13
C PHE A 216 19.75 -9.37 -8.13
N ASP A 217 20.91 -10.00 -7.98
CA ASP A 217 20.99 -11.45 -7.80
C ASP A 217 20.27 -11.87 -6.52
N ASN A 218 19.73 -13.10 -6.55
CA ASN A 218 18.95 -13.65 -5.45
C ASN A 218 17.74 -12.74 -5.09
N SER A 219 17.16 -12.06 -6.08
CA SER A 219 15.88 -11.36 -5.89
C SER A 219 14.85 -11.79 -6.92
N ARG A 220 13.57 -11.61 -6.56
CA ARG A 220 12.41 -12.01 -7.38
C ARG A 220 11.50 -10.81 -7.70
N PRO A 221 10.61 -10.93 -8.70
CA PRO A 221 9.66 -9.87 -9.04
C PRO A 221 8.82 -9.44 -7.84
N TYR A 222 8.65 -8.13 -7.67
CA TYR A 222 7.88 -7.52 -6.58
C TYR A 222 8.36 -7.88 -5.17
N GLN A 223 9.60 -8.38 -5.03
CA GLN A 223 10.20 -8.54 -3.72
C GLN A 223 10.49 -7.17 -3.11
N GLN A 224 10.16 -7.01 -1.83
CA GLN A 224 10.54 -5.82 -1.08
C GLN A 224 12.04 -5.82 -0.82
N ILE A 225 12.73 -4.82 -1.38
CA ILE A 225 14.18 -4.61 -1.21
C ILE A 225 14.37 -3.34 -0.39
N PRO A 226 14.86 -3.43 0.86
CA PRO A 226 15.12 -2.26 1.69
C PRO A 226 16.26 -1.43 1.11
N PHE A 227 16.06 -0.12 1.04
CA PHE A 227 17.06 0.81 0.54
C PHE A 227 17.40 1.91 1.53
N GLN A 228 16.56 2.14 2.55
CA GLN A 228 16.79 3.21 3.52
C GLN A 228 16.23 2.87 4.89
N TYR A 229 16.90 3.34 5.94
CA TYR A 229 16.32 3.41 7.28
C TYR A 229 16.65 4.76 7.92
N SER A 230 15.78 5.18 8.83
CA SER A 230 16.06 6.22 9.81
C SER A 230 16.08 5.60 11.22
N LEU A 231 16.92 6.16 12.09
CA LEU A 231 17.07 5.71 13.46
C LEU A 231 17.29 6.90 14.39
N HIS A 232 16.33 7.18 15.27
CA HIS A 232 16.58 8.05 16.42
C HIS A 232 16.92 7.20 17.64
N TYR A 233 17.98 7.58 18.35
CA TYR A 233 18.43 6.92 19.57
C TYR A 233 18.33 7.87 20.75
N GLN A 234 17.76 7.37 21.85
CA GLN A 234 17.66 8.12 23.09
C GLN A 234 18.11 7.27 24.27
N LYS A 235 19.18 7.70 24.95
CA LYS A 235 19.77 6.94 26.07
C LYS A 235 18.91 6.94 27.34
N SER A 236 18.21 8.03 27.61
CA SER A 236 17.25 8.21 28.70
C SER A 236 16.28 9.33 28.33
N LYS A 237 15.14 9.43 29.01
CA LYS A 237 14.12 10.48 28.76
C LYS A 237 14.68 11.91 28.74
N GLN A 238 15.76 12.19 29.49
CA GLN A 238 16.43 13.51 29.53
C GLN A 238 17.68 13.60 28.65
N SER A 239 18.12 12.50 28.04
CA SER A 239 19.27 12.52 27.14
C SER A 239 18.90 13.18 25.81
N LYS A 240 19.91 13.82 25.19
CA LYS A 240 19.77 14.37 23.84
C LYS A 240 19.41 13.24 22.86
N LEU A 241 18.51 13.55 21.93
CA LEU A 241 18.17 12.67 20.83
C LEU A 241 19.32 12.66 19.80
N GLU A 242 19.82 11.46 19.50
CA GLU A 242 20.83 11.24 18.46
C GLU A 242 20.13 10.67 17.22
N HIS A 243 20.55 11.09 16.03
CA HIS A 243 19.98 10.61 14.77
C HIS A 243 21.06 9.93 13.94
N LYS A 244 20.68 8.79 13.37
CA LYS A 244 21.46 8.01 12.42
C LYS A 244 20.55 7.59 11.26
N GLU A 245 21.14 7.35 10.11
CA GLU A 245 20.41 7.04 8.90
C GLU A 245 21.28 6.21 7.95
N PHE A 246 20.61 5.49 7.06
CA PHE A 246 21.23 4.81 5.93
C PHE A 246 20.38 5.07 4.70
N LEU A 247 21.04 5.39 3.59
CA LEU A 247 20.42 5.46 2.27
C LEU A 247 21.34 4.78 1.27
N ALA A 248 20.84 3.73 0.64
CA ALA A 248 21.57 2.93 -0.32
C ALA A 248 22.10 3.76 -1.49
N GLU A 249 23.24 3.33 -2.02
CA GLU A 249 23.72 3.83 -3.31
C GLU A 249 22.88 3.20 -4.42
N THR A 250 22.45 4.01 -5.37
CA THR A 250 21.58 3.58 -6.45
C THR A 250 22.29 2.57 -7.35
N GLY A 251 21.62 1.46 -7.67
CA GLY A 251 22.16 0.40 -8.53
C GLY A 251 23.14 -0.56 -7.84
N VAL A 252 23.42 -0.38 -6.55
CA VAL A 252 24.21 -1.30 -5.72
C VAL A 252 23.25 -2.15 -4.88
N GLU A 253 23.51 -3.45 -4.77
CA GLU A 253 22.71 -4.35 -3.93
C GLU A 253 22.72 -3.90 -2.46
N PRO A 254 21.57 -3.47 -1.90
CA PRO A 254 21.55 -2.78 -0.62
C PRO A 254 21.39 -3.69 0.59
N ARG A 255 20.82 -4.90 0.47
CA ARG A 255 20.32 -5.70 1.62
C ARG A 255 21.40 -5.98 2.66
N ILE A 256 22.60 -6.40 2.23
CA ILE A 256 23.70 -6.72 3.14
C ILE A 256 24.30 -5.47 3.79
N SER A 257 24.48 -4.38 3.03
CA SER A 257 25.05 -3.14 3.58
C SER A 257 24.05 -2.46 4.52
N PHE A 258 22.76 -2.44 4.15
CA PHE A 258 21.64 -2.03 4.98
C PHE A 258 21.65 -2.77 6.32
N LEU A 259 21.64 -4.11 6.29
CA LEU A 259 21.56 -4.93 7.49
C LEU A 259 22.80 -4.72 8.39
N LYS A 260 24.01 -4.71 7.83
CA LYS A 260 25.24 -4.53 8.62
C LYS A 260 25.29 -3.17 9.32
N ASN A 261 24.88 -2.10 8.64
CA ASN A 261 24.81 -0.78 9.27
C ASN A 261 23.74 -0.76 10.37
N LEU A 262 22.57 -1.34 10.11
CA LEU A 262 21.50 -1.42 11.12
C LEU A 262 21.91 -2.18 12.37
N LEU A 263 22.58 -3.34 12.22
CA LEU A 263 23.08 -4.14 13.34
C LEU A 263 24.14 -3.38 14.15
N GLU A 264 25.05 -2.68 13.48
CA GLU A 264 26.05 -1.84 14.15
C GLU A 264 25.40 -0.66 14.90
N ASP A 265 24.40 -0.02 14.30
CA ASP A 265 23.72 1.13 14.88
C ASP A 265 22.85 0.77 16.09
N THR A 266 22.32 -0.46 16.10
CA THR A 266 21.46 -1.01 17.15
C THR A 266 22.19 -2.02 18.05
N LYS A 267 23.53 -2.09 18.00
CA LYS A 267 24.35 -3.07 18.74
C LYS A 267 24.21 -3.00 20.26
N SER A 268 23.85 -1.84 20.79
CA SER A 268 23.68 -1.68 22.23
C SER A 268 22.31 -2.20 22.66
N VAL A 269 22.24 -2.72 23.89
CA VAL A 269 20.98 -3.17 24.48
C VAL A 269 20.00 -2.00 24.53
N GLY A 270 18.74 -2.26 24.20
CA GLY A 270 17.67 -1.26 24.18
C GLY A 270 16.45 -1.80 23.44
N LYS A 271 15.29 -1.18 23.63
CA LYS A 271 14.07 -1.51 22.88
C LYS A 271 14.05 -0.75 21.56
N ILE A 272 13.52 -1.40 20.53
CA ILE A 272 13.37 -0.82 19.19
C ILE A 272 11.88 -0.54 18.98
N ILE A 273 11.56 0.69 18.68
CA ILE A 273 10.20 1.18 18.52
C ILE A 273 9.99 1.37 17.03
N ALA A 274 8.99 0.69 16.49
CA ALA A 274 8.52 0.88 15.12
C ALA A 274 7.03 1.26 15.17
N TYR A 275 6.55 1.91 14.12
CA TYR A 275 5.14 2.22 13.96
C TYR A 275 4.55 1.30 12.89
N ASN A 276 3.78 0.29 13.30
CA ASN A 276 3.41 -0.87 12.46
C ASN A 276 4.57 -1.85 12.22
N LYS A 277 5.13 -2.39 13.31
CA LYS A 277 6.31 -3.28 13.30
C LYS A 277 6.26 -4.47 12.33
N SER A 278 5.06 -4.85 11.88
CA SER A 278 4.86 -5.97 10.97
C SER A 278 5.63 -5.79 9.66
N PHE A 279 5.79 -4.54 9.20
CA PHE A 279 6.52 -4.23 7.98
C PHE A 279 8.03 -4.41 8.16
N GLU A 280 8.62 -3.83 9.21
CA GLU A 280 10.05 -3.96 9.48
C GLU A 280 10.44 -5.42 9.73
N ILE A 281 9.60 -6.16 10.47
CA ILE A 281 9.79 -7.60 10.70
C ILE A 281 9.70 -8.39 9.39
N MET A 282 8.77 -8.06 8.49
CA MET A 282 8.67 -8.70 7.18
C MET A 282 9.95 -8.46 6.35
N ILE A 283 10.47 -7.23 6.32
CA ILE A 283 11.72 -6.89 5.63
C ILE A 283 12.89 -7.69 6.22
N LEU A 284 13.04 -7.70 7.54
CA LEU A 284 14.11 -8.44 8.21
C LEU A 284 14.05 -9.94 7.93
N ASN A 285 12.86 -10.54 8.00
CA ASN A 285 12.66 -11.97 7.67
C ASN A 285 12.95 -12.27 6.19
N SER A 286 12.62 -11.35 5.28
CA SER A 286 12.96 -11.46 3.86
C SER A 286 14.49 -11.52 3.68
N ILE A 287 15.23 -10.62 4.34
CA ILE A 287 16.71 -10.64 4.33
C ILE A 287 17.23 -11.95 4.94
N ALA A 288 16.67 -12.41 6.07
CA ALA A 288 17.09 -13.66 6.71
C ALA A 288 16.85 -14.90 5.83
N THR A 289 15.82 -14.86 4.98
CA THR A 289 15.53 -15.93 4.01
C THR A 289 16.57 -15.92 2.88
N ASP A 290 16.90 -14.73 2.36
CA ASP A 290 17.86 -14.57 1.28
C ASP A 290 19.31 -14.81 1.73
N PHE A 291 19.63 -14.50 2.99
CA PHE A 291 20.96 -14.58 3.59
C PHE A 291 20.90 -15.26 4.98
N PRO A 292 20.77 -16.60 5.02
CA PRO A 292 20.57 -17.35 6.27
C PRO A 292 21.70 -17.22 7.28
N GLU A 293 22.90 -16.77 6.87
CA GLU A 293 24.01 -16.52 7.77
C GLU A 293 23.75 -15.40 8.79
N PHE A 294 22.76 -14.53 8.56
CA PHE A 294 22.36 -13.45 9.48
C PHE A 294 21.09 -13.75 10.29
N SER A 295 20.46 -14.92 10.13
CA SER A 295 19.15 -15.20 10.75
C SER A 295 19.17 -15.01 12.26
N LYS A 296 20.24 -15.43 12.93
CA LYS A 296 20.36 -15.31 14.39
C LYS A 296 20.38 -13.85 14.85
N GLU A 297 21.21 -13.02 14.23
CA GLU A 297 21.31 -11.59 14.55
C GLU A 297 20.01 -10.86 14.24
N ILE A 298 19.30 -11.27 13.19
CA ILE A 298 17.98 -10.74 12.82
C ILE A 298 16.93 -11.14 13.87
N ASP A 299 16.88 -12.39 14.30
CA ASP A 299 15.94 -12.85 15.34
C ASP A 299 16.16 -12.06 16.64
N GLU A 300 17.42 -11.89 17.06
CA GLU A 300 17.78 -11.08 18.24
C GLU A 300 17.38 -9.60 18.09
N LEU A 301 17.41 -9.07 16.86
CA LEU A 301 16.93 -7.71 16.57
C LEU A 301 15.39 -7.63 16.67
N ILE A 302 14.68 -8.57 16.05
CA ILE A 302 13.21 -8.66 16.02
C ILE A 302 12.63 -8.77 17.44
N ASP A 303 13.26 -9.56 18.31
CA ASP A 303 12.83 -9.76 19.70
C ASP A 303 12.80 -8.45 20.53
N ARG A 304 13.53 -7.42 20.08
CA ARG A 304 13.56 -6.11 20.74
C ARG A 304 12.48 -5.15 20.22
N ILE A 305 11.74 -5.51 19.17
CA ILE A 305 10.81 -4.59 18.48
C ILE A 305 9.43 -4.52 19.16
N ILE A 306 9.06 -3.31 19.57
CA ILE A 306 7.76 -2.92 20.13
C ILE A 306 7.02 -2.07 19.09
N ASP A 307 5.70 -2.30 18.98
CA ASP A 307 4.85 -1.56 18.04
C ASP A 307 4.15 -0.38 18.72
N LEU A 308 4.51 0.84 18.35
CA LEU A 308 3.90 2.07 18.86
C LEU A 308 2.51 2.35 18.28
N MET A 309 2.09 1.61 17.25
CA MET A 309 0.75 1.74 16.67
C MET A 309 -0.35 1.19 17.59
N ILE A 310 -0.01 0.32 18.54
CA ILE A 310 -0.97 -0.45 19.36
C ILE A 310 -1.99 0.44 20.09
N PRO A 311 -1.59 1.51 20.83
CA PRO A 311 -2.56 2.36 21.54
C PRO A 311 -3.63 2.98 20.65
N PHE A 312 -3.28 3.28 19.40
CA PHE A 312 -4.17 3.90 18.42
C PHE A 312 -5.02 2.87 17.69
N GLN A 313 -4.41 1.74 17.29
CA GLN A 313 -5.13 0.63 16.67
C GLN A 313 -6.22 0.06 17.59
N LYS A 314 -5.94 -0.02 18.90
CA LYS A 314 -6.89 -0.47 19.92
C LYS A 314 -7.83 0.64 20.41
N LYS A 315 -7.63 1.88 19.96
CA LYS A 315 -8.37 3.08 20.41
C LYS A 315 -8.31 3.29 21.93
N TRP A 316 -7.19 2.92 22.57
CA TRP A 316 -6.88 3.36 23.94
C TRP A 316 -6.62 4.86 23.96
N TYR A 317 -6.02 5.39 22.88
CA TYR A 317 -6.08 6.80 22.56
C TYR A 317 -6.77 6.96 21.20
N TYR A 318 -7.84 7.76 21.13
CA TYR A 318 -8.49 8.08 19.86
C TYR A 318 -9.10 9.48 19.91
N ALA A 319 -8.69 10.33 18.98
CA ALA A 319 -9.20 11.70 18.84
C ALA A 319 -10.09 11.82 17.58
N PRO A 320 -11.09 12.73 17.56
CA PRO A 320 -11.97 12.93 16.40
C PRO A 320 -11.22 13.19 15.08
N GLU A 321 -10.11 13.93 15.15
CA GLU A 321 -9.24 14.32 14.04
C GLU A 321 -8.56 13.13 13.35
N MET A 322 -8.55 11.96 13.99
CA MET A 322 -8.03 10.74 13.41
C MET A 322 -8.96 10.14 12.34
N HIS A 323 -10.25 10.52 12.34
CA HIS A 323 -11.25 10.07 11.35
C HIS A 323 -11.26 8.55 11.11
N GLY A 324 -11.11 7.76 12.18
CA GLY A 324 -11.08 6.30 12.13
C GLY A 324 -9.75 5.70 11.66
N SER A 325 -8.77 6.53 11.27
CA SER A 325 -7.41 6.10 10.96
C SER A 325 -6.56 5.98 12.23
N TYR A 326 -5.51 5.18 12.15
CA TYR A 326 -4.44 5.12 13.14
C TYR A 326 -3.08 5.10 12.45
N SER A 327 -2.98 5.62 11.22
CA SER A 327 -1.68 5.83 10.58
C SER A 327 -0.93 6.95 11.30
N ILE A 328 0.40 6.88 11.33
CA ILE A 328 1.24 7.90 12.00
C ILE A 328 0.94 9.32 11.49
N LYS A 329 0.59 9.47 10.20
CA LYS A 329 0.24 10.75 9.56
C LYS A 329 -1.08 11.34 10.03
N LYS A 330 -1.98 10.52 10.58
CA LYS A 330 -3.24 10.99 11.18
C LYS A 330 -3.11 11.11 12.70
N VAL A 331 -2.28 10.27 13.32
CA VAL A 331 -2.04 10.29 14.76
C VAL A 331 -1.16 11.47 15.17
N LEU A 332 -0.03 11.70 14.49
CA LEU A 332 0.91 12.76 14.83
C LEU A 332 0.23 14.13 14.94
N PRO A 333 -0.45 14.68 13.90
CA PRO A 333 -1.08 15.99 14.01
C PRO A 333 -2.24 16.04 15.01
N ALA A 334 -2.87 14.90 15.33
CA ALA A 334 -3.92 14.83 16.35
C ALA A 334 -3.37 14.89 17.78
N LEU A 335 -2.13 14.46 18.01
CA LEU A 335 -1.48 14.49 19.33
C LEU A 335 -0.54 15.69 19.51
N VAL A 336 0.09 16.11 18.41
CA VAL A 336 1.15 17.12 18.35
C VAL A 336 0.88 18.03 17.14
N PRO A 337 -0.07 18.98 17.25
CA PRO A 337 -0.55 19.78 16.11
C PRO A 337 0.53 20.63 15.42
N GLU A 338 1.59 20.98 16.15
CA GLU A 338 2.77 21.67 15.63
C GLU A 338 3.65 20.83 14.69
N LEU A 339 3.43 19.51 14.57
CA LEU A 339 4.17 18.64 13.66
C LEU A 339 3.24 17.98 12.63
N SER A 340 3.58 18.16 11.36
CA SER A 340 2.88 17.54 10.25
C SER A 340 3.84 17.16 9.13
N TYR A 341 3.36 16.34 8.19
CA TYR A 341 4.08 15.96 6.96
C TYR A 341 3.84 16.96 5.83
N GLU A 342 3.12 18.07 6.10
CA GLU A 342 2.80 19.07 5.08
C GLU A 342 4.07 19.82 4.65
N GLY A 343 4.22 20.02 3.34
CA GLY A 343 5.37 20.74 2.77
C GLY A 343 6.58 19.86 2.43
N LEU A 344 6.54 18.55 2.68
CA LEU A 344 7.54 17.62 2.17
C LEU A 344 7.29 17.25 0.71
N ASN A 345 8.35 17.22 -0.09
CA ASN A 345 8.29 16.78 -1.49
C ASN A 345 7.99 15.28 -1.61
N ILE A 346 8.45 14.48 -0.64
CA ILE A 346 8.11 13.08 -0.46
C ILE A 346 7.36 12.99 0.85
N SER A 347 6.11 12.55 0.80
CA SER A 347 5.22 12.53 1.97
C SER A 347 4.60 11.16 2.23
N ASP A 348 4.99 10.13 1.47
CA ASP A 348 4.58 8.74 1.68
C ASP A 348 5.55 7.71 1.10
N GLY A 349 5.53 6.50 1.67
CA GLY A 349 6.42 5.40 1.30
C GLY A 349 6.25 4.93 -0.15
N GLY A 350 5.07 5.07 -0.75
CA GLY A 350 4.87 4.77 -2.18
C GLY A 350 5.62 5.77 -3.05
N SER A 351 5.49 7.06 -2.74
CA SER A 351 6.28 8.12 -3.37
C SER A 351 7.79 7.96 -3.13
N ALA A 352 8.20 7.53 -1.92
CA ALA A 352 9.60 7.26 -1.59
C ALA A 352 10.17 6.09 -2.40
N SER A 353 9.43 4.98 -2.49
CA SER A 353 9.77 3.81 -3.29
C SER A 353 10.00 4.18 -4.76
N LEU A 354 9.04 4.91 -5.34
CA LEU A 354 9.10 5.34 -6.74
C LEU A 354 10.24 6.34 -6.98
N ALA A 355 10.46 7.26 -6.04
CA ALA A 355 11.56 8.22 -6.12
C ALA A 355 12.91 7.49 -6.13
N PHE A 356 13.11 6.50 -5.26
CA PHE A 356 14.35 5.72 -5.24
C PHE A 356 14.52 4.85 -6.49
N GLU A 357 13.46 4.20 -6.98
CA GLU A 357 13.51 3.42 -8.21
C GLU A 357 13.86 4.30 -9.42
N ASN A 358 13.27 5.49 -9.53
CA ASN A 358 13.57 6.43 -10.61
C ASN A 358 15.02 6.93 -10.61
N LEU A 359 15.71 6.94 -9.46
CA LEU A 359 17.13 7.29 -9.41
C LEU A 359 17.99 6.34 -10.26
N LEU A 360 17.56 5.09 -10.49
CA LEU A 360 18.28 4.13 -11.34
C LEU A 360 18.45 4.62 -12.79
N HIS A 361 17.58 5.53 -13.22
CA HIS A 361 17.53 6.04 -14.60
C HIS A 361 17.85 7.53 -14.71
N GLU A 362 17.97 8.23 -13.57
CA GLU A 362 18.31 9.65 -13.53
C GLU A 362 19.82 9.86 -13.77
N LYS A 363 20.16 10.89 -14.54
CA LYS A 363 21.54 11.27 -14.87
C LYS A 363 21.89 12.68 -14.41
N ASP A 364 20.88 13.49 -14.10
CA ASP A 364 21.08 14.84 -13.56
C ASP A 364 21.48 14.76 -12.09
N MET A 365 22.76 15.08 -11.82
CA MET A 365 23.33 15.03 -10.47
C MET A 365 22.60 15.93 -9.46
N PHE A 366 22.05 17.07 -9.89
CA PHE A 366 21.33 17.96 -8.99
C PHE A 366 19.99 17.34 -8.56
N LYS A 367 19.27 16.71 -9.49
CA LYS A 367 18.02 16.00 -9.18
C LYS A 367 18.26 14.77 -8.30
N ILE A 368 19.37 14.06 -8.55
CA ILE A 368 19.78 12.93 -7.71
C ILE A 368 20.01 13.41 -6.27
N GLU A 369 20.81 14.45 -6.08
CA GLU A 369 21.11 14.99 -4.75
C GLU A 369 19.85 15.51 -4.04
N GLU A 370 19.00 16.26 -4.75
CA GLU A 370 17.73 16.77 -4.23
C GLU A 370 16.78 15.64 -3.80
N THR A 371 16.61 14.62 -4.65
CA THR A 371 15.74 13.48 -4.35
C THR A 371 16.26 12.69 -3.15
N ARG A 372 17.57 12.43 -3.09
CA ARG A 372 18.19 11.76 -1.94
C ARG A 372 17.99 12.55 -0.65
N LYS A 373 18.13 13.87 -0.69
CA LYS A 373 17.84 14.73 0.46
C LYS A 373 16.37 14.63 0.89
N ASN A 374 15.44 14.71 -0.05
CA ASN A 374 14.00 14.60 0.25
C ASN A 374 13.65 13.24 0.87
N LEU A 375 14.29 12.16 0.43
CA LEU A 375 14.15 10.82 1.01
C LEU A 375 14.63 10.79 2.47
N LEU A 376 15.80 11.37 2.76
CA LEU A 376 16.36 11.45 4.12
C LEU A 376 15.47 12.30 5.05
N ASP A 377 15.04 13.48 4.59
CA ASP A 377 14.20 14.39 5.37
C ASP A 377 12.85 13.74 5.74
N TYR A 378 12.23 13.02 4.81
CA TYR A 378 10.98 12.29 5.03
C TYR A 378 11.12 11.17 6.07
N CYS A 379 12.04 10.22 5.85
CA CYS A 379 12.21 9.07 6.76
C CYS A 379 12.70 9.50 8.16
N LYS A 380 13.46 10.61 8.23
CA LYS A 380 13.81 11.24 9.51
C LYS A 380 12.58 11.71 10.27
N LEU A 381 11.61 12.33 9.59
CA LEU A 381 10.39 12.80 10.20
C LEU A 381 9.55 11.63 10.76
N ASP A 382 9.48 10.48 10.07
CA ASP A 382 8.74 9.31 10.55
C ASP A 382 9.23 8.85 11.93
N THR A 383 10.55 8.69 12.09
CA THR A 383 11.13 8.32 13.40
C THR A 383 11.03 9.43 14.45
N LEU A 384 11.12 10.71 14.06
CA LEU A 384 10.90 11.83 14.98
C LEU A 384 9.45 11.87 15.47
N ALA A 385 8.49 11.58 14.58
CA ALA A 385 7.08 11.51 14.92
C ALA A 385 6.83 10.44 15.99
N MET A 386 7.51 9.28 15.93
CA MET A 386 7.41 8.26 16.97
C MET A 386 7.93 8.75 18.32
N VAL A 387 9.03 9.50 18.34
CA VAL A 387 9.57 10.11 19.57
C VAL A 387 8.53 11.03 20.21
N GLU A 388 7.95 11.94 19.42
CA GLU A 388 7.00 12.94 19.92
C GLU A 388 5.66 12.31 20.33
N ILE A 389 5.18 11.32 19.58
CA ILE A 389 4.00 10.53 19.97
C ILE A 389 4.24 9.82 21.31
N LEU A 390 5.40 9.17 21.49
CA LEU A 390 5.71 8.48 22.74
C LEU A 390 5.80 9.47 23.92
N ASN A 391 6.46 10.62 23.72
CA ASN A 391 6.53 11.69 24.72
C ASN A 391 5.12 12.14 25.14
N LYS A 392 4.22 12.36 24.16
CA LYS A 392 2.85 12.76 24.43
C LYS A 392 2.07 11.70 25.23
N LEU A 393 2.23 10.42 24.90
CA LEU A 393 1.61 9.33 25.66
C LEU A 393 2.11 9.29 27.12
N PHE A 394 3.40 9.53 27.37
CA PHE A 394 3.92 9.67 28.73
C PHE A 394 3.32 10.87 29.48
N GLU A 395 3.16 12.02 28.82
CA GLU A 395 2.49 13.20 29.42
C GLU A 395 1.04 12.91 29.82
N ILE A 396 0.28 12.25 28.93
CA ILE A 396 -1.13 11.92 29.15
C ILE A 396 -1.31 10.96 30.32
N SER A 397 -0.47 9.92 30.39
CA SER A 397 -0.54 8.87 31.42
C SER A 397 -0.04 9.31 32.80
N LYS A 398 0.47 10.54 32.97
CA LYS A 398 1.11 11.03 34.21
C LYS A 398 2.25 10.13 34.71
N ILE A 399 2.80 9.25 33.86
CA ILE A 399 4.01 8.47 34.15
C ILE A 399 5.20 9.41 33.91
N ASN A 400 5.76 9.93 35.02
CA ASN A 400 6.97 10.75 35.01
C ASN A 400 8.21 9.92 34.71
#